data_AF-A0A852DYG1-F1
#
_entry.id   AF-A0A852DYG1-F1
#
_cell.length_a   1.000
_cell.length_b   1.000
_cell.length_c   1.000
_cell.angle_alpha   90.00
_cell.angle_beta   90.00
_cell.angle_gamma   90.00
#
_symmetry.space_group_name_H-M   'P 1'
#
loop_
_entity.id
_entity.type
_entity.pdbx_description
1 polymer ?
#
loop_
_entity_poly.entity_id
_entity_poly.type
_entity_poly.pdbx_seq_one_letter_code
_entity_poly.pdbx_strand_id
1 'polypeptide(L)'
;LRLHHNGSYSCGGQVNYMVSQWSMSNRVTVTLHRVAPSGVSLSVQPPRGQVALGDSLVLSCAVAMGTGPLSFARHREGSGAPLGTGPRLELHHVGDNDSGQFRCRVSEGDSVAESDPLNVTVL
;
A
#
# COMPACT_ATOMS: atom_id res chain seq x y z
N LEU A 1 -4.61 -15.12 6.95
CA LEU A 1 -5.21 -16.09 6.00
C LEU A 1 -4.80 -15.69 4.58
N ARG A 2 -4.53 -16.65 3.67
CA ARG A 2 -4.07 -16.37 2.29
C ARG A 2 -5.17 -16.74 1.29
N LEU A 3 -5.19 -16.15 0.09
CA LEU A 3 -6.23 -16.41 -0.92
C LEU A 3 -6.44 -17.90 -1.24
N HIS A 4 -5.38 -18.72 -1.19
CA HIS A 4 -5.50 -20.17 -1.40
C HIS A 4 -6.20 -20.92 -0.26
N HIS A 5 -6.53 -20.25 0.85
CA HIS A 5 -7.39 -20.77 1.91
C HIS A 5 -8.89 -20.55 1.60
N ASN A 6 -9.25 -20.10 0.40
CA ASN A 6 -10.65 -20.11 -0.01
C ASN A 6 -11.12 -21.54 -0.21
N GLY A 7 -12.26 -21.88 0.39
CA GLY A 7 -12.77 -23.23 0.33
C GLY A 7 -13.95 -23.48 1.23
N SER A 8 -14.48 -24.70 1.13
CA SER A 8 -15.59 -25.16 1.95
C SER A 8 -15.09 -26.11 3.03
N TYR A 9 -15.19 -25.67 4.28
CA TYR A 9 -14.66 -26.33 5.47
C TYR A 9 -15.78 -26.99 6.27
N SER A 10 -15.51 -28.16 6.85
CA SER A 10 -16.42 -28.85 7.76
C SER A 10 -15.63 -29.35 8.97
N CYS A 11 -16.23 -29.29 10.15
CA CYS A 11 -15.65 -29.88 11.35
C CYS A 11 -16.12 -31.34 11.47
N GLY A 12 -15.20 -32.25 11.74
CA GLY A 12 -15.51 -33.65 12.03
C GLY A 12 -15.26 -33.96 13.50
N GLY A 13 -16.25 -34.54 14.18
CA GLY A 13 -16.13 -35.03 15.55
C GLY A 13 -16.34 -36.54 15.59
N GLN A 14 -15.53 -37.24 16.38
CA GLN A 14 -15.71 -38.67 16.60
C GLN A 14 -16.86 -38.88 17.59
N VAL A 15 -17.88 -39.63 17.17
CA VAL A 15 -19.08 -39.89 17.98
C VAL A 15 -18.96 -41.22 18.72
N ASN A 16 -18.30 -42.21 18.10
CA ASN A 16 -18.02 -43.50 18.73
C ASN A 16 -16.58 -43.93 18.42
N TYR A 17 -15.81 -44.12 19.49
CA TYR A 17 -14.40 -44.51 19.42
C TYR A 17 -14.20 -45.95 18.93
N MET A 18 -15.05 -46.89 19.37
CA MET A 18 -14.88 -48.32 19.13
C MET A 18 -15.04 -48.73 17.65
N VAL A 19 -15.82 -47.97 16.88
CA VAL A 19 -16.11 -48.22 15.45
C VAL A 19 -15.64 -47.08 14.54
N SER A 20 -14.81 -46.17 15.06
CA SER A 20 -14.29 -45.02 14.29
C SER A 20 -15.40 -44.23 13.58
N GLN A 21 -16.55 -44.04 14.24
CA GLN A 21 -17.68 -43.35 13.64
C GLN A 21 -17.51 -41.84 13.79
N TRP A 22 -17.56 -41.13 12.65
CA TRP A 22 -17.43 -39.68 12.58
C TRP A 22 -18.77 -39.03 12.23
N SER A 23 -19.03 -37.87 12.82
CA SER A 23 -20.10 -36.97 12.40
C SER A 23 -19.52 -35.63 11.99
N MET A 24 -20.02 -35.12 10.88
CA MET A 24 -19.52 -33.92 10.23
C MET A 24 -20.55 -32.82 10.38
N SER A 25 -20.08 -31.63 10.71
CA SER A 25 -20.92 -30.44 10.73
C SER A 25 -21.36 -30.07 9.32
N ASN A 26 -22.33 -29.15 9.24
CA ASN A 26 -22.58 -28.40 8.02
C ASN A 26 -21.31 -27.72 7.52
N ARG A 27 -21.20 -27.57 6.20
CA ARG A 27 -20.06 -26.91 5.59
C ARG A 27 -20.18 -25.39 5.73
N VAL A 28 -19.04 -24.74 5.97
CA VAL A 28 -18.89 -23.28 5.98
C VAL A 28 -17.95 -22.90 4.84
N THR A 29 -18.37 -21.95 4.01
CA THR A 29 -17.53 -21.45 2.92
C THR A 29 -16.76 -20.23 3.39
N VAL A 30 -15.44 -20.26 3.24
CA VAL A 30 -14.55 -19.13 3.51
C VAL A 30 -14.12 -18.52 2.19
N THR A 31 -14.36 -17.23 2.03
CA THR A 31 -13.96 -16.45 0.86
C THR A 31 -13.16 -15.22 1.27
N LEU A 32 -11.96 -15.13 0.71
CA LEU A 32 -11.00 -14.06 0.83
C LEU A 32 -10.88 -13.42 -0.54
N HIS A 33 -10.89 -12.09 -0.55
CA HIS A 33 -10.74 -11.30 -1.76
C HIS A 33 -9.60 -10.31 -1.53
N ARG A 34 -8.92 -9.93 -2.63
CA ARG A 34 -8.00 -8.79 -2.60
C ARG A 34 -8.81 -7.50 -2.69
N VAL A 35 -8.46 -6.57 -1.84
CA VAL A 35 -8.93 -5.19 -1.90
C VAL A 35 -7.84 -4.39 -2.60
N ALA A 36 -8.21 -3.78 -3.73
CA ALA A 36 -7.35 -2.89 -4.49
C ALA A 36 -6.94 -1.68 -3.64
N PRO A 37 -5.75 -1.09 -3.88
CA PRO A 37 -5.30 0.07 -3.16
C PRO A 37 -6.27 1.25 -3.35
N SER A 38 -6.63 1.95 -2.28
CA SER A 38 -7.43 3.18 -2.33
C SER A 38 -7.19 4.08 -1.13
N GLY A 39 -7.56 5.36 -1.27
CA GLY A 39 -7.27 6.40 -0.26
C GLY A 39 -5.76 6.64 -0.12
N VAL A 40 -5.05 6.78 -1.24
CA VAL A 40 -3.61 7.07 -1.25
C VAL A 40 -3.42 8.54 -0.89
N SER A 41 -2.54 8.82 0.06
CA SER A 41 -2.20 10.19 0.47
C SER A 41 -0.69 10.39 0.48
N LEU A 42 -0.24 11.57 0.06
CA LEU A 42 1.15 11.99 0.12
C LEU A 42 1.30 13.10 1.16
N SER A 43 2.35 13.00 1.97
CA SER A 43 2.72 13.98 2.99
C SER A 43 4.19 14.35 2.86
N VAL A 44 4.54 15.54 3.34
CA VAL A 44 5.89 16.11 3.26
C VAL A 44 6.38 16.59 4.62
N GLN A 45 7.69 16.45 4.86
CA GLN A 45 8.41 17.11 5.95
C GLN A 45 9.60 17.88 5.35
N PRO A 46 9.82 19.16 5.70
CA PRO A 46 9.04 19.97 6.65
C PRO A 46 7.58 20.25 6.20
N PRO A 47 6.67 20.54 7.15
CA PRO A 47 5.27 20.83 6.83
C PRO A 47 5.14 22.01 5.85
N ARG A 48 4.09 22.01 5.04
CA ARG A 48 3.85 22.97 3.94
C ARG A 48 4.74 22.79 2.70
N GLY A 49 5.70 21.87 2.72
CA GLY A 49 6.55 21.59 1.56
C GLY A 49 7.49 22.74 1.19
N GLN A 50 7.78 23.64 2.13
CA GLN A 50 8.76 24.72 1.97
C GLN A 50 10.06 24.30 2.64
N VAL A 51 11.14 24.19 1.86
CA VAL A 51 12.44 23.70 2.34
C VAL A 51 13.55 24.62 1.85
N ALA A 52 14.58 24.87 2.66
CA ALA A 52 15.69 25.71 2.23
C ALA A 52 16.63 24.96 1.27
N LEU A 53 17.33 25.69 0.41
CA LEU A 53 18.43 25.15 -0.39
C LEU A 53 19.44 24.37 0.47
N GLY A 54 19.75 23.15 0.04
CA GLY A 54 20.74 22.28 0.70
C GLY A 54 20.22 21.48 1.90
N ASP A 55 18.99 21.73 2.35
CA ASP A 55 18.34 20.94 3.40
C ASP A 55 17.84 19.59 2.87
N SER A 56 17.20 18.81 3.73
CA SER A 56 16.57 17.54 3.37
C SER A 56 15.05 17.65 3.44
N LEU A 57 14.37 16.95 2.53
CA LEU A 57 12.92 16.78 2.58
C LEU A 57 12.54 15.30 2.58
N VAL A 58 11.45 14.98 3.25
CA VAL A 58 10.90 13.62 3.33
C VAL A 58 9.52 13.60 2.72
N LEU A 59 9.29 12.68 1.80
CA LEU A 59 7.99 12.38 1.22
C LEU A 59 7.47 11.04 1.71
N SER A 60 6.32 11.03 2.35
CA SER A 60 5.70 9.83 2.94
C SER A 60 4.36 9.53 2.30
N CYS A 61 4.22 8.30 1.82
CA CYS A 61 2.98 7.79 1.25
C CYS A 61 2.24 6.95 2.28
N ALA A 62 0.92 7.13 2.35
CA ALA A 62 0.04 6.24 3.09
C ALA A 62 -1.10 5.77 2.18
N VAL A 63 -1.72 4.65 2.56
CA VAL A 63 -2.83 4.03 1.84
C VAL A 63 -3.87 3.61 2.87
N ALA A 64 -5.13 4.00 2.66
CA ALA A 64 -6.20 3.66 3.59
C ALA A 64 -6.60 2.19 3.47
N MET A 65 -6.71 1.68 2.24
CA MET A 65 -7.15 0.31 1.96
C MET A 65 -6.22 -0.36 0.97
N GLY A 66 -5.93 -1.64 1.18
CA GLY A 66 -5.11 -2.47 0.30
C GLY A 66 -4.64 -3.72 1.05
N THR A 67 -4.91 -4.91 0.50
CA THR A 67 -4.62 -6.18 1.20
C THR A 67 -3.53 -7.01 0.54
N GLY A 68 -3.16 -6.67 -0.70
CA GLY A 68 -2.12 -7.37 -1.44
C GLY A 68 -0.71 -6.84 -1.16
N PRO A 69 0.31 -7.37 -1.86
CA PRO A 69 1.65 -6.80 -1.85
C PRO A 69 1.63 -5.45 -2.55
N LEU A 70 1.71 -4.36 -1.77
CA LEU A 70 1.66 -3.00 -2.28
C LEU A 70 3.04 -2.50 -2.67
N SER A 71 3.14 -1.93 -3.86
CA SER A 71 4.32 -1.25 -4.37
C SER A 71 4.09 0.25 -4.36
N PHE A 72 5.04 1.00 -3.81
CA PHE A 72 4.95 2.46 -3.67
C PHE A 72 6.00 3.13 -4.57
N ALA A 73 5.58 4.16 -5.29
CA ALA A 73 6.44 5.01 -6.10
C ALA A 73 6.03 6.48 -5.91
N ARG A 74 7.02 7.38 -5.89
CA ARG A 74 6.77 8.83 -5.95
C ARG A 74 7.20 9.33 -7.30
N HIS A 75 6.37 10.19 -7.87
CA HIS A 75 6.63 10.83 -9.14
C HIS A 75 6.58 12.33 -8.94
N ARG A 76 7.50 13.03 -9.59
CA ARG A 76 7.39 14.48 -9.79
C ARG A 76 6.76 14.73 -11.15
N GLU A 77 5.89 15.71 -11.24
CA GLU A 77 5.27 16.12 -12.50
C GLU A 77 6.36 16.48 -13.53
N GLY A 78 6.20 15.99 -14.76
CA GLY A 78 7.21 16.13 -15.82
C GLY A 78 8.37 15.14 -15.74
N SER A 79 8.52 14.37 -14.64
CA SER A 79 9.48 13.27 -14.57
C SER A 79 8.82 11.94 -14.97
N GLY A 80 9.39 11.26 -15.97
CA GLY A 80 8.90 9.95 -16.41
C GLY A 80 9.32 8.79 -15.48
N ALA A 81 10.31 9.02 -14.63
CA ALA A 81 10.88 8.01 -13.74
C ALA A 81 10.40 8.20 -12.28
N PRO A 82 10.21 7.11 -11.52
CA PRO A 82 9.96 7.21 -10.09
C PRO A 82 11.21 7.72 -9.37
N LEU A 83 11.01 8.61 -8.41
CA LEU A 83 12.10 9.18 -7.58
C LEU A 83 12.61 8.19 -6.53
N GLY A 84 11.80 7.19 -6.18
CA GLY A 84 12.17 6.18 -5.21
C GLY A 84 11.04 5.19 -4.96
N THR A 85 11.43 4.03 -4.44
CA THR A 85 10.53 2.93 -4.09
C THR A 85 10.26 2.92 -2.58
N GLY A 86 9.09 2.40 -2.18
CA GLY A 86 8.73 2.25 -0.77
C GLY A 86 7.94 3.44 -0.17
N PRO A 87 7.42 3.28 1.06
CA PRO A 87 6.44 4.19 1.66
C PRO A 87 7.04 5.50 2.21
N ARG A 88 8.38 5.60 2.26
CA ARG A 88 9.10 6.84 2.58
C ARG A 88 10.26 7.07 1.61
N LEU A 89 10.44 8.31 1.15
CA LEU A 89 11.60 8.76 0.37
C LEU A 89 12.19 9.98 1.07
N GLU A 90 13.50 9.99 1.24
CA GLU A 90 14.24 11.12 1.76
C GLU A 90 15.17 11.65 0.67
N LEU A 91 15.06 12.94 0.39
CA LEU A 91 15.87 13.67 -0.56
C LEU A 91 16.80 14.57 0.25
N HIS A 92 18.10 14.39 0.08
CA HIS A 92 19.13 15.18 0.75
C HIS A 92 19.66 16.26 -0.19
N HIS A 93 20.10 17.38 0.37
CA HIS A 93 20.72 18.48 -0.37
C HIS A 93 19.85 18.99 -1.52
N VAL A 94 18.61 19.33 -1.20
CA VAL A 94 17.60 19.74 -2.18
C VAL A 94 17.98 21.05 -2.88
N GLY A 95 17.77 21.10 -4.19
CA GLY A 95 18.06 22.26 -5.04
C GLY A 95 16.79 22.88 -5.63
N ASP A 96 16.91 24.03 -6.30
CA ASP A 96 15.78 24.68 -7.02
C ASP A 96 15.08 23.71 -7.98
N ASN A 97 15.89 22.85 -8.61
CA ASN A 97 15.44 21.80 -9.51
C ASN A 97 14.63 20.71 -8.83
N ASP A 98 14.47 20.67 -7.51
CA ASP A 98 13.60 19.72 -6.80
C ASP A 98 12.21 20.30 -6.51
N SER A 99 11.98 21.60 -6.78
CA SER A 99 10.66 22.23 -6.64
C SER A 99 9.65 21.66 -7.64
N GLY A 100 8.40 21.50 -7.24
CA GLY A 100 7.33 21.10 -8.16
C GLY A 100 6.21 20.32 -7.50
N GLN A 101 5.37 19.71 -8.32
CA GLN A 101 4.25 18.90 -7.88
C GLN A 101 4.65 17.42 -7.80
N PHE A 102 4.35 16.79 -6.67
CA PHE A 102 4.63 15.39 -6.40
C PHE A 102 3.33 14.61 -6.21
N ARG A 103 3.31 13.37 -6.67
CA ARG A 103 2.23 12.41 -6.45
C ARG A 103 2.80 11.09 -5.96
N CYS A 104 2.06 10.43 -5.08
CA CYS A 104 2.33 9.05 -4.75
C CYS A 104 1.48 8.13 -5.61
N ARG A 105 2.10 7.10 -6.18
CA ARG A 105 1.44 6.03 -6.92
C ARG A 105 1.65 4.72 -6.16
N VAL A 106 0.54 4.03 -5.88
CA VAL A 106 0.52 2.72 -5.23
C VAL A 106 -0.06 1.70 -6.19
N SER A 107 0.64 0.59 -6.40
CA SER A 107 0.17 -0.50 -7.25
C SER A 107 0.07 -1.83 -6.52
N GLU A 108 -0.92 -2.62 -6.92
CA GLU A 108 -1.14 -4.00 -6.49
C GLU A 108 -1.51 -4.85 -7.71
N GLY A 109 -0.55 -5.59 -8.26
CA GLY A 109 -0.74 -6.27 -9.55
C GLY A 109 -1.09 -5.25 -10.64
N ASP A 110 -2.25 -5.43 -11.28
CA ASP A 110 -2.77 -4.53 -12.32
C ASP A 110 -3.53 -3.32 -11.76
N SER A 111 -3.83 -3.31 -10.45
CA SER A 111 -4.55 -2.20 -9.82
C SER A 111 -3.59 -1.07 -9.44
N VAL A 112 -4.01 0.16 -9.67
CA VAL A 112 -3.22 1.37 -9.40
C VAL A 112 -4.11 2.42 -8.74
N ALA A 113 -3.58 3.09 -7.71
CA ALA A 113 -4.17 4.28 -7.11
C ALA A 113 -3.13 5.37 -6.92
N GLU A 114 -3.55 6.63 -7.01
CA GLU A 114 -2.68 7.79 -6.87
C GLU A 114 -3.20 8.75 -5.81
N SER A 115 -2.30 9.52 -5.20
CA SER A 115 -2.66 10.60 -4.30
C SER A 115 -3.08 11.86 -5.05
N ASP A 116 -3.74 12.75 -4.32
CA ASP A 116 -3.78 14.16 -4.69
C ASP A 116 -2.36 14.73 -4.81
N PRO A 117 -2.18 15.75 -5.66
CA PRO A 117 -0.89 16.39 -5.84
C PRO A 117 -0.46 17.20 -4.61
N LEU A 118 0.83 17.15 -4.30
CA LEU A 118 1.46 17.94 -3.24
C LEU A 118 2.56 18.82 -3.84
N ASN A 119 2.50 20.13 -3.55
CA ASN A 119 3.50 21.08 -4.03
C ASN A 119 4.66 21.19 -3.04
N VAL A 120 5.87 21.18 -3.58
CA VAL A 120 7.13 21.46 -2.86
C VAL A 120 7.77 22.68 -3.49
N THR A 121 8.28 23.57 -2.65
CA THR A 121 9.00 24.77 -3.05
C THR A 121 10.30 24.86 -2.26
N VAL A 122 11.41 24.92 -2.97
CA VAL A 122 12.72 25.21 -2.38
C VAL A 122 12.90 26.73 -2.31
N LEU A 123 13.37 27.21 -1.16
CA LEU A 123 13.56 28.63 -0.80
C LEU A 123 15.02 29.06 -0.85
#